data_AF-A0AB39WG66-F1
#
_entry.id   AF-A0AB39WG66-F1
#
_cell.length_a   1.000
_cell.length_b   1.000
_cell.length_c   1.000
_cell.angle_alpha   90.00
_cell.angle_beta   90.00
_cell.angle_gamma   90.00
#
_symmetry.space_group_name_H-M   'P 1'
#
loop_
_entity.id
_entity.type
_entity.pdbx_description
1 polymer ?
#
loop_
_entity_poly.entity_id
_entity_poly.type
_entity_poly.pdbx_seq_one_letter_code
_entity_poly.pdbx_strand_id
1 'polypeptide(L)'
;MKIAAKTLIITFLCLLVTIMFAGGGHGTYIPAKIIFPFTMLLANLNNEIGLIGLIIAVIQIPIYSRILIAKPKWKYFVFGIHLFAIALCFYFNNDSF
;
A
#
# COMPACT_ATOMS: atom_id res chain seq x y z
N MET A 1 -3.13 24.27 3.57
CA MET A 1 -3.87 23.01 3.35
C MET A 1 -3.81 22.13 4.60
N LYS A 2 -4.95 21.65 5.11
CA LYS A 2 -5.03 20.77 6.29
C LYS A 2 -4.24 19.47 6.02
N ILE A 3 -3.59 18.90 7.04
CA ILE A 3 -2.76 17.69 6.91
C ILE A 3 -3.54 16.54 6.27
N ALA A 4 -4.81 16.35 6.66
CA ALA A 4 -5.68 15.34 6.05
C ALA A 4 -5.82 15.49 4.52
N ALA A 5 -6.00 16.71 4.02
CA ALA A 5 -6.11 16.96 2.58
C ALA A 5 -4.80 16.66 1.84
N LYS A 6 -3.64 17.00 2.44
CA LYS A 6 -2.33 16.61 1.90
C LYS A 6 -2.20 15.09 1.79
N THR A 7 -2.56 14.37 2.85
CA THR A 7 -2.46 12.91 2.88
C THR A 7 -3.37 12.25 1.85
N LEU A 8 -4.59 12.76 1.64
CA LEU A 8 -5.50 12.26 0.60
C LEU A 8 -4.95 12.47 -0.81
N ILE A 9 -4.38 13.66 -1.10
CA ILE A 9 -3.76 13.93 -2.40
C ILE A 9 -2.57 12.99 -2.63
N ILE A 10 -1.71 12.80 -1.63
CA ILE A 10 -0.58 11.86 -1.72
C ILE A 10 -1.11 10.44 -1.98
N THR A 11 -2.13 10.01 -1.25
CA THR A 11 -2.74 8.68 -1.42
C THR A 11 -3.25 8.49 -2.85
N PHE A 12 -3.96 9.48 -3.40
CA PHE A 12 -4.47 9.45 -4.77
C PHE A 12 -3.35 9.38 -5.81
N LEU A 13 -2.29 10.19 -5.66
CA LEU A 13 -1.15 10.17 -6.57
C LEU A 13 -0.40 8.83 -6.52
N CYS A 14 -0.21 8.28 -5.32
CA CYS A 14 0.35 6.95 -5.12
C CYS A 14 -0.50 5.88 -5.82
N LEU A 15 -1.81 5.89 -5.64
CA LEU A 15 -2.72 4.97 -6.32
C LEU A 15 -2.59 5.08 -7.84
N LEU A 16 -2.59 6.30 -8.39
CA LEU A 16 -2.43 6.54 -9.82
C LEU A 16 -1.15 5.90 -10.38
N VAL A 17 -0.01 6.11 -9.70
CA VAL A 17 1.26 5.48 -10.07
C VAL A 17 1.14 3.97 -10.04
N THR A 18 0.57 3.39 -8.98
CA THR A 18 0.45 1.93 -8.90
C THR A 18 -0.44 1.33 -9.99
N ILE A 19 -1.53 2.01 -10.35
CA ILE A 19 -2.45 1.56 -11.41
C ILE A 19 -1.78 1.60 -12.78
N MET A 20 -1.01 2.66 -13.09
CA MET A 20 -0.27 2.74 -14.36
C MET A 20 0.69 1.57 -14.54
N PHE A 21 1.38 1.15 -13.48
CA PHE A 21 2.34 0.05 -13.53
C PHE A 21 1.71 -1.33 -13.39
N ALA A 22 0.47 -1.43 -12.90
CA ALA A 22 -0.31 -2.67 -12.89
C ALA A 22 -0.77 -3.08 -14.29
N GLY A 23 -0.84 -2.14 -15.25
CA GLY A 23 -1.02 -2.45 -16.67
C GLY A 23 -2.28 -3.27 -16.99
N GLY A 24 -3.34 -3.12 -16.20
CA GLY A 24 -4.62 -3.84 -16.39
C GLY A 24 -4.58 -5.35 -16.15
N GLY A 25 -3.59 -5.89 -15.41
CA GLY A 25 -3.47 -7.34 -15.17
C GLY A 25 -2.14 -7.94 -15.64
N HIS A 26 -1.39 -7.22 -16.47
CA HIS A 26 -0.16 -7.72 -17.09
C HIS A 26 1.08 -6.87 -16.76
N GLY A 27 0.92 -5.88 -15.88
CA GLY A 27 2.02 -5.05 -15.43
C GLY A 27 2.89 -5.73 -14.39
N THR A 28 3.90 -5.01 -13.89
CA THR A 28 4.87 -5.59 -12.94
C THR A 28 4.39 -5.56 -11.50
N TYR A 29 3.37 -4.75 -11.18
CA TYR A 29 2.85 -4.51 -9.82
C TYR A 29 3.91 -4.13 -8.76
N ILE A 30 5.17 -3.91 -9.15
CA ILE A 30 6.28 -3.57 -8.25
C ILE A 30 5.95 -2.31 -7.43
N PRO A 31 5.45 -1.20 -8.03
CA PRO A 31 5.06 -0.04 -7.24
C PRO A 31 3.90 -0.35 -6.28
N ALA A 32 2.97 -1.22 -6.66
CA ALA A 32 1.85 -1.60 -5.79
C ALA A 32 2.36 -2.38 -4.57
N LYS A 33 3.30 -3.31 -4.76
CA LYS A 33 3.94 -4.08 -3.67
C LYS A 33 4.73 -3.19 -2.72
N ILE A 34 5.42 -2.18 -3.25
CA ILE A 34 6.22 -1.26 -2.45
C ILE A 34 5.33 -0.25 -1.70
N ILE A 35 4.33 0.33 -2.37
CA ILE A 35 3.55 1.44 -1.81
C ILE A 35 2.36 0.94 -0.98
N PHE A 36 1.71 -0.14 -1.38
CA PHE A 36 0.53 -0.73 -0.73
C PHE A 36 0.73 -2.22 -0.40
N PRO A 37 1.76 -2.57 0.39
CA PRO A 37 2.13 -3.97 0.63
C PRO A 37 1.01 -4.76 1.30
N PHE A 38 0.18 -4.18 2.17
CA PHE A 38 -0.91 -4.94 2.79
C PHE A 38 -2.00 -5.34 1.80
N THR A 39 -2.31 -4.45 0.85
CA THR A 39 -3.24 -4.75 -0.24
C THR A 39 -2.68 -5.86 -1.12
N MET A 40 -1.39 -5.78 -1.48
CA MET A 40 -0.76 -6.77 -2.33
C MET A 40 -0.54 -8.11 -1.63
N LEU A 41 -0.25 -8.12 -0.33
CA LEU A 41 -0.17 -9.34 0.46
C LEU A 41 -1.53 -10.07 0.48
N LEU A 42 -2.61 -9.32 0.70
CA LEU A 42 -3.96 -9.88 0.64
C LEU A 42 -4.30 -10.38 -0.77
N ALA A 43 -3.87 -9.67 -1.81
CA ALA A 43 -4.06 -10.09 -3.19
C ALA A 43 -3.29 -11.37 -3.53
N ASN A 44 -2.05 -11.51 -3.07
CA ASN A 44 -1.26 -12.73 -3.27
C ASN A 44 -1.90 -13.95 -2.60
N LEU A 45 -2.49 -13.77 -1.42
CA LEU A 45 -3.16 -14.84 -0.69
C LEU A 45 -4.50 -15.26 -1.32
N ASN A 46 -5.21 -14.32 -1.95
CA ASN A 46 -6.53 -14.56 -2.53
C ASN A 46 -6.54 -14.72 -4.06
N ASN A 47 -5.39 -14.53 -4.72
CA ASN A 47 -5.25 -14.45 -6.18
C ASN A 47 -6.09 -13.35 -6.85
N GLU A 48 -6.53 -12.33 -6.11
CA GLU A 48 -7.26 -11.19 -6.66
C GLU A 48 -7.12 -9.92 -5.81
N ILE A 49 -7.17 -8.75 -6.47
CA ILE A 49 -7.32 -7.47 -5.76
C ILE A 49 -8.81 -7.22 -5.53
N GLY A 50 -9.34 -7.82 -4.47
CA GLY A 50 -10.74 -7.67 -4.07
C GLY A 50 -11.06 -6.32 -3.40
N LEU A 51 -12.35 -6.09 -3.13
CA LEU A 51 -12.86 -4.86 -2.49
C LEU A 51 -12.16 -4.54 -1.15
N ILE A 52 -11.89 -5.57 -0.34
CA ILE A 52 -11.19 -5.41 0.94
C ILE A 52 -9.77 -4.86 0.71
N GLY A 53 -9.05 -5.40 -0.27
CA GLY A 53 -7.71 -4.91 -0.64
C GLY A 53 -7.73 -3.46 -1.10
N LEU A 54 -8.75 -3.08 -1.88
CA LEU A 54 -8.93 -1.70 -2.34
C LEU A 54 -9.18 -0.73 -1.15
N ILE A 55 -10.04 -1.12 -0.21
CA ILE A 55 -10.29 -0.33 1.00
C ILE A 55 -8.98 -0.12 1.77
N ILE A 56 -8.20 -1.20 1.96
CA ILE A 56 -6.89 -1.14 2.63
C ILE A 56 -5.97 -0.15 1.92
N ALA A 57 -5.88 -0.18 0.59
CA ALA A 57 -5.01 0.72 -0.19
C ALA A 57 -5.36 2.19 0.06
N VAL A 58 -6.67 2.51 0.06
CA VAL A 58 -7.18 3.87 0.29
C VAL A 58 -6.90 4.36 1.70
N ILE A 59 -7.01 3.49 2.72
CA ILE A 59 -6.88 3.91 4.12
C ILE A 59 -5.45 3.79 4.68
N GLN A 60 -4.55 3.03 4.03
CA GLN A 60 -3.21 2.74 4.55
C GLN A 60 -2.41 4.01 4.87
N ILE A 61 -2.24 4.90 3.89
CA ILE A 61 -1.47 6.15 4.05
C ILE A 61 -2.15 7.12 5.03
N PRO A 62 -3.49 7.32 5.01
CA PRO A 62 -4.21 8.04 6.05
C PRO A 62 -4.00 7.50 7.47
N ILE A 63 -3.99 6.18 7.65
CA ILE A 63 -3.74 5.54 8.93
C ILE A 63 -2.31 5.80 9.40
N TYR A 64 -1.31 5.63 8.52
CA TYR A 64 0.09 5.95 8.84
C TYR A 64 0.23 7.40 9.27
N SER A 65 -0.35 8.33 8.51
CA SER A 65 -0.33 9.76 8.84
C SER A 65 -0.94 10.04 10.21
N ARG A 66 -2.10 9.46 10.54
CA ARG A 66 -2.73 9.62 11.86
C ARG A 66 -1.86 9.06 12.99
N ILE A 67 -1.27 7.87 12.81
CA ILE A 67 -0.39 7.26 13.81
C ILE A 67 0.82 8.16 14.07
N LEU A 68 1.45 8.70 13.02
CA LEU A 68 2.66 9.51 13.16
C LEU A 68 2.38 10.92 13.71
N ILE A 69 1.20 11.48 13.47
CA ILE A 69 0.77 12.73 14.11
C ILE A 69 0.57 12.50 15.61
N ALA A 70 -0.11 11.41 15.99
CA ALA A 70 -0.38 11.10 17.40
C ALA A 70 0.87 10.63 18.16
N LYS A 71 1.75 9.87 17.49
CA LYS A 71 2.94 9.25 18.08
C LYS A 71 4.14 9.35 17.12
N PRO A 72 4.80 10.52 17.01
CA PRO A 72 5.90 10.72 16.06
C PRO A 72 7.08 9.75 16.21
N LYS A 73 7.35 9.30 17.46
CA LYS A 73 8.41 8.32 17.75
C LYS A 73 8.14 6.93 17.13
N TRP A 74 6.90 6.63 16.76
CA TRP A 74 6.51 5.35 16.14
C TRP A 74 6.87 5.26 14.66
N LYS A 75 7.52 6.29 14.06
CA LYS A 75 7.95 6.26 12.66
C LYS A 75 8.76 5.02 12.29
N TYR A 76 9.69 4.59 13.16
CA TYR A 76 10.50 3.40 12.90
C TYR A 76 9.69 2.11 13.00
N PHE A 77 8.71 2.07 13.89
CA PHE A 77 7.81 0.92 14.05
C PHE A 77 6.89 0.77 12.83
N VAL A 78 6.22 1.86 12.42
CA VAL A 78 5.36 1.87 11.21
C VAL A 78 6.17 1.52 9.97
N PHE A 79 7.37 2.11 9.83
CA PHE A 79 8.27 1.80 8.71
C PHE A 79 8.74 0.35 8.74
N GLY A 80 9.08 -0.19 9.92
CA GLY A 80 9.47 -1.59 10.08
C GLY A 80 8.37 -2.56 9.68
N ILE A 81 7.12 -2.32 10.13
CA ILE A 81 5.97 -3.14 9.70
C ILE A 81 5.76 -3.04 8.19
N HIS A 82 5.87 -1.84 7.62
CA HIS A 82 5.70 -1.64 6.19
C HIS A 82 6.76 -2.40 5.37
N LEU A 83 8.03 -2.28 5.74
CA LEU A 83 9.13 -3.04 5.11
C LEU A 83 8.94 -4.55 5.25
N PHE A 84 8.50 -5.01 6.43
CA PHE A 84 8.21 -6.42 6.65
C PHE A 84 7.08 -6.91 5.74
N ALA A 85 6.02 -6.11 5.57
CA ALA A 85 4.94 -6.44 4.64
C ALA A 85 5.43 -6.47 3.18
N ILE A 86 6.30 -5.53 2.75
CA ILE A 86 6.92 -5.57 1.42
C ILE A 86 7.70 -6.88 1.24
N ALA A 87 8.52 -7.27 2.21
CA ALA A 87 9.29 -8.51 2.14
C ALA A 87 8.38 -9.73 1.99
N LEU A 88 7.26 -9.77 2.73
CA LEU A 88 6.26 -10.84 2.58
C LEU A 88 5.59 -10.85 1.21
N CYS A 89 5.29 -9.68 0.61
CA CYS A 89 4.74 -9.63 -0.75
C CYS A 89 5.67 -10.29 -1.78
N PHE A 90 6.98 -10.01 -1.69
CA PHE A 90 7.94 -10.62 -2.60
C PHE A 90 8.22 -12.09 -2.29
N TYR A 91 8.06 -12.51 -1.04
CA TYR A 91 8.18 -13.91 -0.65
C TYR A 91 7.01 -14.78 -1.16
N PHE A 92 5.77 -14.31 -0.99
CA PHE A 92 4.56 -15.02 -1.42
C PHE A 92 4.17 -14.79 -2.88
N ASN A 93 5.07 -14.24 -3.68
CA ASN A 93 4.82 -13.81 -5.06
C ASN A 93 4.10 -14.91 -5.88
N ASN A 94 2.79 -14.77 -6.09
CA ASN A 94 2.05 -15.63 -7.00
C ASN A 94 2.24 -15.09 -8.42
N ASP A 95 2.20 -15.94 -9.44
CA ASP A 95 2.47 -15.51 -10.82
C ASP A 95 1.47 -14.47 -11.37
N SER A 96 0.43 -14.14 -10.59
CA SER A 96 -0.61 -13.16 -10.92
C SER A 96 -0.23 -11.72 -10.61
N PHE A 97 0.67 -11.47 -9.66
CA PHE A 97 1.00 -10.12 -9.19
C PHE A 97 2.48 -9.97 -8.90
#